data_AF-A0A1V0NHY3-F1
#
_entry.id   AF-A0A1V0NHY3-F1
#
_cell.length_a   1.000
_cell.length_b   1.000
_cell.length_c   1.000
_cell.angle_alpha   90.00
_cell.angle_beta   90.00
_cell.angle_gamma   90.00
#
_symmetry.space_group_name_H-M   'P 1'
#
loop_
_entity.id
_entity.type
_entity.pdbx_description
1 polymer ?
#
loop_
_entity_poly.entity_id
_entity_poly.type
_entity_poly.pdbx_seq_one_letter_code
_entity_poly.pdbx_strand_id
1 'polypeptide(L)'
;MAKDDFFYISYKILAYLYHAMKKGEKIDPEVFDPQNYRVSYPYLNDILEELKENGYIKGISFIETKDGKLINGLSDIKITIKGIEYLDENSMMKKAYKTLKELKDWIPGT
;
A
#
# COMPACT_ATOMS: atom_id res chain seq x y z
N MET A 1 -13.49 -1.91 -7.08
CA MET A 1 -12.70 -2.47 -5.98
C MET A 1 -12.90 -1.58 -4.78
N ALA A 2 -13.10 -2.17 -3.60
CA ALA A 2 -13.38 -1.43 -2.39
C ALA A 2 -12.08 -0.74 -1.89
N LYS A 3 -12.19 0.42 -1.24
CA LYS A 3 -11.02 1.23 -0.84
C LYS A 3 -10.29 0.67 0.39
N ASP A 4 -10.92 -0.30 1.03
CA ASP A 4 -10.51 -1.08 2.19
C ASP A 4 -9.97 -2.48 1.79
N ASP A 5 -9.88 -2.78 0.49
CA ASP A 5 -9.35 -4.06 0.01
C ASP A 5 -7.82 -4.16 0.16
N PHE A 6 -7.34 -5.33 0.58
CA PHE A 6 -5.92 -5.66 0.77
C PHE A 6 -5.04 -5.22 -0.40
N PHE A 7 -5.40 -5.57 -1.62
CA PHE A 7 -4.58 -5.31 -2.80
C PHE A 7 -4.63 -3.83 -3.20
N TYR A 8 -5.76 -3.15 -2.95
CA TYR A 8 -5.87 -1.71 -3.19
C TYR A 8 -4.95 -0.92 -2.26
N ILE A 9 -4.95 -1.25 -0.97
CA ILE A 9 -4.10 -0.60 0.04
C ILE A 9 -2.63 -0.91 -0.24
N SER A 10 -2.29 -2.18 -0.52
CA SER A 10 -0.95 -2.62 -0.90
C SER A 10 -0.41 -1.83 -2.08
N TYR A 11 -1.20 -1.70 -3.15
CA TYR A 11 -0.84 -0.91 -4.32
C TYR A 11 -0.56 0.55 -3.97
N LYS A 12 -1.42 1.20 -3.16
CA LYS A 12 -1.22 2.60 -2.77
C LYS A 12 0.06 2.80 -1.96
N ILE A 13 0.33 1.92 -1.00
CA ILE A 13 1.55 1.97 -0.18
C ILE A 13 2.78 1.84 -1.09
N LEU A 14 2.84 0.79 -1.92
CA LEU A 14 3.96 0.57 -2.82
C LEU A 14 4.15 1.73 -3.81
N ALA A 15 3.07 2.25 -4.40
CA ALA A 15 3.14 3.38 -5.33
C ALA A 15 3.67 4.65 -4.66
N TYR A 16 3.26 4.92 -3.42
CA TYR A 16 3.79 6.03 -2.63
C TYR A 16 5.30 5.86 -2.36
N LEU A 17 5.72 4.68 -1.90
CA LEU A 17 7.14 4.41 -1.63
C LEU A 17 8.01 4.53 -2.88
N TYR A 18 7.50 4.05 -4.02
CA TYR A 18 8.19 4.17 -5.30
C TYR A 18 8.34 5.63 -5.74
N HIS A 19 7.28 6.44 -5.57
CA HIS A 19 7.31 7.86 -5.85
C HIS A 19 8.31 8.60 -4.96
N ALA A 20 8.28 8.38 -3.64
CA ALA A 20 9.21 8.99 -2.70
C ALA A 20 10.66 8.60 -3.01
N MET A 21 10.92 7.32 -3.33
CA MET A 21 12.24 6.83 -3.75
C MET A 21 12.74 7.55 -5.02
N LYS A 22 11.88 7.75 -6.02
CA LYS A 22 12.25 8.45 -7.27
C LYS A 22 12.63 9.91 -7.05
N LYS A 23 12.02 10.56 -6.06
CA LYS A 23 12.26 11.97 -5.74
C LYS A 23 13.31 12.19 -4.66
N GLY A 24 13.77 11.13 -3.99
CA GLY A 24 14.65 11.24 -2.83
C GLY A 24 13.96 11.90 -1.62
N GLU A 25 12.63 11.80 -1.55
CA GLU A 25 11.84 12.37 -0.45
C GLU A 25 11.91 11.46 0.77
N LYS A 26 11.85 12.06 1.96
CA LYS A 26 11.67 11.31 3.21
C LYS A 26 10.26 10.73 3.25
N ILE A 27 10.14 9.57 3.89
CA ILE A 27 8.84 8.95 4.11
C ILE A 27 8.08 9.74 5.19
N ASP A 28 6.84 10.05 4.87
CA ASP A 28 5.85 10.60 5.78
C ASP A 28 5.11 9.46 6.48
N PRO A 29 5.28 9.29 7.82
CA PRO A 29 4.61 8.25 8.57
C PRO A 29 3.08 8.35 8.53
N GLU A 30 2.50 9.53 8.29
CA GLU A 30 1.04 9.72 8.23
C GLU A 30 0.39 8.90 7.12
N VAL A 31 1.14 8.54 6.07
CA VAL A 31 0.65 7.64 5.01
C VAL A 31 0.21 6.30 5.56
N PHE A 32 0.79 5.85 6.68
CA PHE A 32 0.45 4.59 7.35
C PHE A 32 -0.62 4.75 8.44
N ASP A 33 -1.40 5.83 8.41
CA ASP A 33 -2.58 5.96 9.26
C ASP A 33 -3.74 5.11 8.70
N PRO A 34 -4.30 4.15 9.46
CA PRO A 34 -5.44 3.33 9.02
C PRO A 34 -6.69 4.14 8.65
N GLN A 35 -6.86 5.37 9.19
CA GLN A 35 -7.97 6.26 8.84
C GLN A 35 -7.93 6.68 7.37
N ASN A 36 -6.74 6.78 6.77
CA ASN A 36 -6.58 7.11 5.35
C ASN A 36 -7.17 6.04 4.41
N TYR A 37 -7.34 4.82 4.92
CA TYR A 37 -7.87 3.67 4.18
C TYR A 37 -9.23 3.21 4.70
N ARG A 38 -9.73 3.80 5.79
CA ARG A 38 -10.97 3.41 6.47
C ARG A 38 -10.96 1.95 6.94
N VAL A 39 -9.81 1.49 7.41
CA VAL A 39 -9.61 0.12 7.93
C VAL A 39 -9.22 0.16 9.41
N SER A 40 -9.18 -1.00 10.05
CA SER A 40 -8.69 -1.11 11.41
C SER A 40 -7.15 -1.07 11.45
N TYR A 41 -6.59 -0.64 12.59
CA TYR A 41 -5.15 -0.66 12.81
C TYR A 41 -4.52 -2.07 12.66
N PRO A 42 -5.10 -3.15 13.23
CA PRO A 42 -4.58 -4.50 13.03
C PRO A 42 -4.54 -4.90 11.55
N TYR A 43 -5.57 -4.58 10.77
CA TYR A 43 -5.62 -4.94 9.36
C TYR A 43 -4.53 -4.25 8.53
N LEU A 44 -4.26 -2.97 8.81
CA LEU A 44 -3.16 -2.27 8.13
C LEU A 44 -1.79 -2.86 8.52
N ASN A 45 -1.63 -3.27 9.78
CA ASN A 45 -0.41 -3.93 10.24
C ASN A 45 -0.19 -5.28 9.53
N ASP A 46 -1.25 -6.09 9.40
CA ASP A 46 -1.19 -7.37 8.67
C ASP A 46 -0.79 -7.16 7.20
N ILE A 47 -1.33 -6.12 6.55
CA ILE A 47 -0.92 -5.76 5.17
C ILE A 47 0.57 -5.42 5.11
N LEU A 48 1.06 -4.58 6.02
CA LEU A 48 2.48 -4.19 6.04
C LEU A 48 3.39 -5.38 6.34
N GLU A 49 2.95 -6.30 7.19
CA GLU A 49 3.68 -7.53 7.52
C GLU A 49 3.77 -8.45 6.31
N GLU A 50 2.64 -8.74 5.65
CA GLU A 50 2.59 -9.51 4.40
C GLU A 50 3.49 -8.90 3.31
N LEU A 51 3.44 -7.57 3.14
CA LEU A 51 4.30 -6.88 2.18
C LEU A 51 5.78 -7.05 2.51
N LYS A 52 6.15 -7.05 3.79
CA LYS A 52 7.53 -7.25 4.23
C LYS A 52 7.96 -8.71 4.04
N GLU A 53 7.16 -9.67 4.51
CA GLU A 53 7.49 -11.10 4.48
C GLU A 53 7.64 -11.62 3.06
N ASN A 54 6.81 -11.16 2.14
CA ASN A 54 6.92 -11.46 0.70
C ASN A 54 8.03 -10.65 0.00
N GLY A 55 8.68 -9.74 0.72
CA GLY A 55 9.84 -8.99 0.26
C GLY A 55 9.50 -7.84 -0.68
N TYR A 56 8.26 -7.34 -0.69
CA TYR A 56 7.85 -6.16 -1.46
C TYR A 56 8.33 -4.85 -0.82
N ILE A 57 8.48 -4.82 0.50
CA ILE A 57 9.05 -3.72 1.28
C ILE A 57 10.14 -4.21 2.23
N LYS A 58 10.96 -3.28 2.73
CA LYS A 58 12.00 -3.51 3.75
C LYS A 58 12.17 -2.28 4.64
N GLY A 59 12.96 -2.41 5.71
CA GLY A 59 13.30 -1.29 6.61
C GLY A 59 12.40 -1.15 7.84
N ILE A 60 11.38 -2.01 7.97
CA ILE A 60 10.48 -2.06 9.13
C ILE A 60 10.65 -3.35 9.92
N SER A 61 10.33 -3.31 11.22
CA SER A 61 10.24 -4.49 12.08
C SER A 61 8.93 -4.52 12.85
N PHE A 62 8.45 -5.73 13.12
CA PHE A 62 7.24 -5.97 13.89
C PHE A 62 7.64 -6.49 15.27
N ILE A 63 7.02 -5.96 16.32
CA ILE A 63 7.23 -6.39 17.70
C ILE A 63 5.87 -6.83 18.23
N GLU A 64 5.76 -8.09 18.64
CA GLU A 64 4.58 -8.58 19.35
C GLU A 64 4.56 -8.04 20.78
N THR A 65 3.41 -7.51 21.17
CA THR A 65 3.14 -7.01 22.53
C THR A 65 1.86 -7.65 23.05
N LYS A 66 1.59 -7.50 24.36
CA LYS A 66 0.36 -8.00 24.99
C LYS A 66 -0.91 -7.37 24.41
N ASP A 67 -0.78 -6.18 23.84
CA ASP A 67 -1.89 -5.36 23.32
C ASP A 67 -1.98 -5.39 21.79
N GLY A 68 -1.12 -6.15 21.11
CA GLY A 68 -1.08 -6.29 19.65
C GLY A 68 0.32 -6.15 19.04
N LYS A 69 0.40 -5.90 17.74
CA LYS A 69 1.67 -5.72 17.01
C LYS A 69 2.03 -4.24 16.91
N LEU A 70 3.27 -3.90 17.27
CA LEU A 70 3.87 -2.58 17.04
C LEU A 70 4.78 -2.63 15.81
N ILE A 71 4.73 -1.56 15.01
CA ILE A 71 5.62 -1.36 13.85
C ILE A 71 6.70 -0.35 14.22
N ASN A 72 7.95 -0.71 13.96
CA ASN A 72 9.10 0.18 14.07
C ASN A 72 9.72 0.46 12.70
N GLY A 73 10.32 1.65 12.54
CA GLY A 73 11.04 2.03 11.32
C GLY A 73 10.16 2.52 10.16
N LEU A 74 8.94 3.00 10.41
CA LEU A 74 8.05 3.53 9.35
C LEU A 74 8.70 4.65 8.53
N SER A 75 9.59 5.45 9.11
CA SER A 75 10.35 6.48 8.38
C SER A 75 11.47 5.91 7.50
N ASP A 76 11.91 4.67 7.76
CA ASP A 76 13.00 3.97 7.08
C ASP A 76 12.49 2.93 6.08
N ILE A 77 11.17 2.77 5.96
CA ILE A 77 10.54 1.85 5.03
C ILE A 77 10.94 2.18 3.58
N LYS A 78 11.24 1.13 2.81
CA LYS A 78 11.63 1.24 1.40
C LYS A 78 10.95 0.16 0.58
N ILE A 79 10.56 0.50 -0.63
CA ILE A 79 10.15 -0.48 -1.64
C ILE A 79 11.36 -1.29 -2.12
N THR A 80 11.15 -2.54 -2.50
CA THR A 80 12.16 -3.41 -3.10
C THR A 80 11.97 -3.55 -4.62
N ILE A 81 12.87 -4.27 -5.30
CA ILE A 81 12.69 -4.62 -6.72
C ILE A 81 11.39 -5.41 -6.91
N LYS A 82 11.11 -6.41 -6.06
CA LYS A 82 9.84 -7.17 -6.12
C LYS A 82 8.62 -6.28 -5.94
N GLY A 83 8.69 -5.28 -5.05
CA GLY A 83 7.60 -4.31 -4.87
C GLY A 83 7.36 -3.47 -6.13
N ILE A 84 8.43 -3.12 -6.85
CA ILE A 84 8.34 -2.40 -8.13
C ILE A 84 7.79 -3.32 -9.23
N GLU A 85 8.25 -4.56 -9.32
CA GLU A 85 7.71 -5.58 -10.23
C GLU A 85 6.22 -5.79 -9.98
N TYR A 86 5.79 -5.88 -8.72
CA TYR A 86 4.38 -5.95 -8.37
C TYR A 86 3.57 -4.77 -8.93
N LEU A 87 4.11 -3.55 -8.89
CA LEU A 87 3.47 -2.36 -9.46
C LEU A 87 3.41 -2.40 -11.00
N ASP A 88 4.41 -3.01 -11.65
CA ASP A 88 4.52 -3.09 -13.11
C ASP A 88 3.69 -4.26 -13.70
N GLU A 89 3.78 -5.44 -13.09
CA GLU A 89 3.00 -6.64 -13.42
C GLU A 89 1.50 -6.44 -13.17
N ASN A 90 1.12 -5.67 -12.14
CA ASN A 90 -0.25 -5.16 -11.95
C ASN A 90 -0.67 -4.08 -12.98
N SER A 91 -0.11 -4.12 -14.18
CA SER A 91 -0.79 -3.72 -15.41
C SER A 91 -2.26 -4.21 -15.49
N MET A 92 -2.61 -5.31 -14.79
CA MET A 92 -3.98 -5.79 -14.61
C MET A 92 -4.84 -4.86 -13.73
N MET A 93 -4.29 -4.22 -12.70
CA MET A 93 -4.96 -3.13 -11.96
C MET A 93 -5.01 -1.82 -12.75
N LYS A 94 -4.01 -1.54 -13.61
CA LYS A 94 -4.15 -0.47 -14.64
C LYS A 94 -5.33 -0.77 -15.57
N LYS A 95 -5.49 -2.02 -16.02
CA LYS A 95 -6.64 -2.45 -16.84
C LYS A 95 -7.94 -2.37 -16.07
N ALA A 96 -8.04 -2.91 -14.86
CA ALA A 96 -9.24 -2.85 -14.02
C ALA A 96 -9.64 -1.41 -13.68
N TYR A 97 -8.68 -0.53 -13.37
CA TYR A 97 -8.92 0.90 -13.17
C TYR A 97 -9.41 1.59 -14.45
N LYS A 98 -8.81 1.26 -15.61
CA LYS A 98 -9.22 1.81 -16.91
C LYS A 98 -10.63 1.33 -17.30
N THR A 99 -10.94 0.06 -17.11
CA THR A 99 -12.27 -0.52 -17.33
C THR A 99 -13.32 0.06 -16.38
N LEU A 100 -13.00 0.26 -15.09
CA LEU A 100 -13.91 0.93 -14.13
C LEU A 100 -14.14 2.41 -14.48
N LYS A 101 -13.10 3.10 -14.98
CA LYS A 101 -13.22 4.48 -15.49
C LYS A 101 -14.10 4.53 -16.74
N GLU A 102 -13.90 3.62 -17.69
CA GLU A 102 -14.72 3.47 -18.91
C GLU A 102 -16.20 3.16 -18.58
N LEU A 103 -16.46 2.29 -17.60
CA LEU A 103 -17.81 1.99 -17.13
C LEU A 103 -18.47 3.19 -16.43
N LYS A 104 -17.70 3.98 -15.67
CA LYS A 104 -18.18 5.21 -15.03
C LYS A 104 -18.50 6.32 -16.06
N ASP A 105 -17.68 6.44 -17.11
CA ASP A 105 -17.88 7.40 -18.19
C ASP A 105 -19.05 7.00 -19.13
N TRP A 106 -19.42 5.71 -19.18
CA TRP A 106 -20.57 5.23 -19.95
C TRP A 106 -21.92 5.42 -19.23
N ILE A 107 -21.94 5.60 -17.90
CA ILE A 107 -23.15 5.94 -17.15
C ILE A 107 -23.35 7.46 -17.25
N PRO A 108 -24.32 7.96 -18.03
CA PRO A 108 -24.53 9.39 -18.16
C PRO A 108 -25.32 9.87 -16.94
N GLY A 109 -24.66 10.66 -16.09
CA GLY A 109 -25.30 11.49 -15.07
C GLY A 109 -25.77 10.75 -13.82
N THR A 110 -25.14 11.11 -12.70
CA THR A 110 -25.82 11.37 -11.43
C THR A 110 -25.23 12.63 -10.85
#